data_AF-A0A091CN70-F1
#
_entry.id   AF-A0A091CN70-F1
#
_cell.length_a   1.000
_cell.length_b   1.000
_cell.length_c   1.000
_cell.angle_alpha   90.00
_cell.angle_beta   90.00
_cell.angle_gamma   90.00
#
_symmetry.space_group_name_H-M   'P 1'
#
loop_
_entity.id
_entity.type
_entity.pdbx_description
1 polymer ?
#
loop_
_entity_poly.entity_id
_entity_poly.type
_entity_poly.pdbx_seq_one_letter_code
_entity_poly.pdbx_strand_id
1 'polypeptide(L)'
;MLKLLMFDKGLRKQYRPDMIILQIQMYQLSRLLHDYHRDLCDHLEEHEIQPSLYAAPWFLTVFASQYLLGCVARVFDMILLQGSEVLFKVALSLPGSHEPLFLQHENLETIVDFIKNSLPNLGLVQTEKTINQVVEMDIAKQLQAYEVECHELQEELIDSSPLGDNQRMDKLEKTNSS
;
A
#
# COMPACT_ATOMS: atom_id res chain seq x y z
N MET A 1 -5.69 23.67 -5.41
CA MET A 1 -6.04 22.26 -5.12
C MET A 1 -4.87 21.31 -5.31
N LEU A 2 -4.24 21.23 -6.50
CA LEU A 2 -3.15 20.25 -6.72
C LEU A 2 -1.92 20.43 -5.80
N LYS A 3 -1.49 21.68 -5.54
CA LYS A 3 -0.40 21.95 -4.59
C LYS A 3 -0.71 21.43 -3.18
N LEU A 4 -1.95 21.64 -2.72
CA LEU A 4 -2.44 21.15 -1.43
C LEU A 4 -2.33 19.63 -1.33
N LEU A 5 -2.80 18.90 -2.34
CA LEU A 5 -2.71 17.44 -2.36
C LEU A 5 -1.26 16.95 -2.40
N MET A 6 -0.46 17.52 -3.30
CA MET A 6 0.89 17.04 -3.55
C MET A 6 1.85 17.36 -2.40
N PHE A 7 1.79 18.57 -1.85
CA PHE A 7 2.72 19.02 -0.83
C PHE A 7 2.16 18.91 0.58
N ASP A 8 0.99 19.52 0.84
CA ASP A 8 0.44 19.60 2.20
C ASP A 8 -0.16 18.26 2.67
N LYS A 9 -0.77 17.48 1.76
CA LYS A 9 -1.28 16.12 2.04
C LYS A 9 -0.27 15.01 1.73
N GLY A 10 0.96 15.36 1.36
CA GLY A 10 2.07 14.41 1.23
C GLY A 10 2.02 13.47 0.01
N LEU A 11 1.04 13.61 -0.88
CA LEU A 11 0.83 12.67 -1.99
C LEU A 11 2.02 12.64 -2.97
N ARG A 12 2.82 13.72 -3.08
CA ARG A 12 3.98 13.75 -3.99
C ARG A 12 5.02 12.67 -3.69
N LYS A 13 5.09 12.19 -2.44
CA LYS A 13 6.17 11.29 -1.98
C LYS A 13 6.20 9.98 -2.77
N GLN A 14 5.03 9.42 -3.10
CA GLN A 14 4.91 8.16 -3.85
C GLN A 14 5.24 8.29 -5.35
N TYR A 15 5.31 9.51 -5.88
CA TYR A 15 5.65 9.78 -7.30
C TYR A 15 7.13 10.07 -7.52
N ARG A 16 7.97 9.90 -6.49
CA ARG A 16 9.41 10.07 -6.64
C ARG A 16 9.95 9.02 -7.65
N PRO A 17 10.92 9.39 -8.51
CA PRO A 17 11.45 8.47 -9.53
C PRO A 17 12.04 7.17 -8.97
N ASP A 18 12.54 7.21 -7.72
CA ASP A 18 13.10 6.05 -7.02
C ASP A 18 12.03 5.02 -6.60
N MET A 19 10.74 5.39 -6.61
CA MET A 19 9.60 4.57 -6.19
C MET A 19 9.72 3.99 -4.77
N ILE A 20 10.65 4.46 -3.94
CA ILE A 20 10.92 3.89 -2.61
C ILE A 20 9.68 4.02 -1.73
N ILE A 21 9.04 5.19 -1.73
CA ILE A 21 7.83 5.42 -0.94
C ILE A 21 6.69 4.51 -1.42
N LEU A 22 6.56 4.31 -2.73
CA LEU A 22 5.53 3.39 -3.25
C LEU A 22 5.81 1.95 -2.80
N GLN A 23 7.07 1.51 -2.79
CA GLN A 23 7.45 0.18 -2.29
C GLN A 23 7.15 0.02 -0.79
N ILE A 24 7.46 1.03 0.03
CA ILE A 24 7.08 1.05 1.45
C ILE A 24 5.55 0.96 1.58
N GLN A 25 4.79 1.69 0.77
CA GLN A 25 3.32 1.60 0.78
C GLN A 25 2.82 0.20 0.39
N MET A 26 3.45 -0.49 -0.57
CA MET A 26 3.09 -1.88 -0.90
C MET A 26 3.34 -2.82 0.28
N TYR A 27 4.46 -2.64 0.99
CA TYR A 27 4.77 -3.40 2.19
C TYR A 27 3.77 -3.12 3.32
N GLN A 28 3.48 -1.86 3.61
CA GLN A 28 2.48 -1.45 4.61
C GLN A 28 1.11 -2.04 4.29
N LEU A 29 0.70 -2.08 3.02
CA LEU A 29 -0.56 -2.72 2.62
C LEU A 29 -0.54 -4.23 2.85
N SER A 30 0.57 -4.91 2.54
CA SER A 30 0.72 -6.35 2.85
C SER A 30 0.60 -6.62 4.35
N ARG A 31 1.28 -5.84 5.21
CA ARG A 31 1.18 -5.99 6.67
C ARG A 31 -0.23 -5.68 7.19
N LEU A 32 -0.91 -4.68 6.64
CA LEU A 32 -2.30 -4.39 6.97
C LEU A 32 -3.24 -5.55 6.58
N LEU A 33 -3.06 -6.16 5.40
CA LEU A 33 -3.84 -7.33 5.00
C LEU A 33 -3.60 -8.50 5.96
N HIS A 34 -2.34 -8.76 6.31
CA HIS A 34 -2.00 -9.81 7.29
C HIS A 34 -2.70 -9.58 8.64
N ASP A 35 -2.74 -8.34 9.13
CA ASP A 35 -3.27 -8.04 10.47
C ASP A 35 -4.81 -7.93 10.53
N TYR A 36 -5.48 -7.57 9.42
CA TYR A 36 -6.94 -7.35 9.38
C TYR A 36 -7.72 -8.40 8.59
N HIS A 37 -7.13 -8.99 7.55
CA HIS A 37 -7.73 -9.97 6.65
C HIS A 37 -6.76 -11.13 6.40
N ARG A 38 -6.48 -11.88 7.47
CA ARG A 38 -5.44 -12.91 7.48
C ARG A 38 -5.64 -13.97 6.40
N ASP A 39 -6.86 -14.48 6.26
CA ASP A 39 -7.19 -15.52 5.28
C ASP A 39 -6.95 -15.02 3.84
N LEU A 40 -7.34 -13.77 3.56
CA LEU A 40 -7.04 -13.10 2.29
C LEU A 40 -5.53 -12.92 2.06
N CYS A 41 -4.77 -12.55 3.09
CA CYS A 41 -3.33 -12.38 3.00
C CYS A 41 -2.62 -13.73 2.73
N ASP A 42 -2.96 -14.75 3.50
CA ASP A 42 -2.42 -16.10 3.36
C ASP A 42 -2.70 -16.64 1.94
N HIS A 43 -3.90 -16.40 1.40
CA HIS A 43 -4.28 -16.79 0.05
C HIS A 43 -3.52 -16.02 -1.04
N LEU A 44 -3.31 -14.71 -0.87
CA LEU A 44 -2.46 -13.91 -1.76
C LEU A 44 -1.00 -14.41 -1.75
N GLU A 45 -0.47 -14.76 -0.57
CA GLU A 45 0.88 -15.27 -0.40
C GLU A 45 1.05 -16.67 -1.01
N GLU A 46 0.09 -17.57 -0.84
CA GLU A 46 0.07 -18.91 -1.44
C GLU A 46 0.19 -18.84 -2.97
N HIS A 47 -0.38 -17.81 -3.59
CA HIS A 47 -0.34 -17.58 -5.02
C HIS A 47 0.76 -16.60 -5.47
N GLU A 48 1.68 -16.22 -4.58
CA GLU A 48 2.80 -15.30 -4.84
C GLU A 48 2.34 -13.90 -5.35
N ILE A 49 1.15 -13.46 -4.94
CA ILE A 49 0.55 -12.20 -5.39
C ILE A 49 0.90 -11.07 -4.42
N GLN A 50 1.94 -10.33 -4.76
CA GLN A 50 2.32 -9.14 -4.00
C GLN A 50 1.44 -7.93 -4.32
N PRO A 51 1.22 -7.00 -3.35
CA PRO A 51 0.48 -5.75 -3.60
C PRO A 51 0.98 -4.93 -4.80
N SER A 52 2.28 -4.99 -5.10
CA SER A 52 2.89 -4.32 -6.25
C SER A 52 2.26 -4.72 -7.59
N LEU A 53 1.68 -5.93 -7.72
CA LEU A 53 1.09 -6.45 -8.96
C LEU A 53 -0.31 -5.89 -9.27
N TYR A 54 -1.01 -5.39 -8.26
CA TYR A 54 -2.40 -4.95 -8.41
C TYR A 54 -2.71 -3.57 -7.80
N ALA A 55 -2.04 -3.17 -6.72
CA ALA A 55 -2.35 -1.97 -5.96
C ALA A 55 -1.59 -0.72 -6.42
N ALA A 56 -0.48 -0.85 -7.17
CA ALA A 56 0.27 0.31 -7.65
C ALA A 56 -0.61 1.35 -8.40
N PRO A 57 -1.55 0.96 -9.30
CA PRO A 57 -2.50 1.89 -9.90
C PRO A 57 -3.41 2.59 -8.90
N TRP A 58 -3.79 1.93 -7.80
CA TRP A 58 -4.67 2.51 -6.78
C TRP A 58 -4.02 3.70 -6.09
N PHE A 59 -2.76 3.55 -5.68
CA PHE A 59 -2.00 4.63 -5.04
C PHE A 59 -1.66 5.71 -6.06
N LEU A 60 -1.08 5.34 -7.21
CA LEU A 60 -0.58 6.30 -8.20
C LEU A 60 -1.68 7.08 -8.91
N THR A 61 -2.91 6.57 -8.97
CA THR A 61 -4.02 7.25 -9.63
C THR A 61 -5.14 7.64 -8.66
N VAL A 62 -4.97 7.39 -7.36
CA VAL A 62 -6.03 7.60 -6.36
C VAL A 62 -7.32 6.89 -6.80
N PHE A 63 -7.18 5.63 -7.21
CA PHE A 63 -8.25 4.77 -7.76
C PHE A 63 -8.88 5.25 -9.09
N ALA A 64 -8.52 6.42 -9.61
CA ALA A 64 -9.19 7.05 -10.75
C ALA A 64 -9.05 6.28 -12.06
N SER A 65 -8.05 5.40 -12.20
CA SER A 65 -7.86 4.62 -13.43
C SER A 65 -8.83 3.45 -13.58
N GLN A 66 -9.43 2.98 -12.48
CA GLN A 66 -10.23 1.74 -12.45
C GLN A 66 -11.64 1.96 -11.92
N TYR A 67 -11.85 2.95 -11.05
CA TYR A 67 -13.12 3.13 -10.34
C TYR A 67 -13.95 4.28 -10.91
N LEU A 68 -15.27 4.19 -10.75
CA LEU A 68 -16.21 5.21 -11.19
C LEU A 68 -15.93 6.56 -10.52
N LEU A 69 -16.12 7.65 -11.28
CA LEU A 69 -15.81 9.02 -10.84
C LEU A 69 -16.50 9.40 -9.52
N GLY A 70 -17.73 8.94 -9.29
CA GLY A 70 -18.45 9.19 -8.05
C GLY A 70 -17.77 8.61 -6.81
N CYS A 71 -17.20 7.40 -6.91
CA CYS A 71 -16.42 6.78 -5.84
C CYS A 71 -15.11 7.56 -5.62
N VAL A 72 -14.40 7.82 -6.71
CA VAL A 72 -13.12 8.54 -6.71
C VAL A 72 -13.26 9.91 -6.06
N ALA A 73 -14.32 10.67 -6.36
CA ALA A 73 -14.59 11.96 -5.74
C ALA A 73 -14.68 11.87 -4.21
N ARG A 74 -15.34 10.83 -3.69
CA ARG A 74 -15.47 10.61 -2.23
C ARG A 74 -14.14 10.24 -1.59
N VAL A 75 -13.29 9.48 -2.29
CA VAL A 75 -11.92 9.21 -1.86
C VAL A 75 -11.13 10.52 -1.76
N PHE A 76 -11.26 11.42 -2.73
CA PHE A 76 -10.63 12.75 -2.66
C PHE A 76 -11.14 13.60 -1.49
N ASP A 77 -12.45 13.62 -1.23
CA ASP A 77 -13.03 14.32 -0.08
C ASP A 77 -12.39 13.84 1.24
N MET A 78 -12.26 12.52 1.39
CA MET A 78 -11.64 11.91 2.56
C MET A 78 -10.14 12.23 2.64
N ILE A 79 -9.39 12.21 1.54
CA ILE A 79 -7.97 12.59 1.53
C ILE A 79 -7.79 14.06 1.95
N LEU A 80 -8.68 14.96 1.50
CA LEU A 80 -8.62 16.37 1.88
C LEU A 80 -8.90 16.56 3.37
N LEU A 81 -9.75 15.73 3.96
CA LEU A 81 -10.07 15.79 5.39
C LEU A 81 -9.01 15.10 6.26
N GLN A 82 -8.72 13.82 6.00
CA GLN A 82 -7.93 12.93 6.86
C GLN A 82 -6.47 12.74 6.40
N GLY A 83 -6.16 12.99 5.12
CA GLY A 83 -4.81 12.83 4.56
C GLY A 83 -4.64 11.62 3.65
N SER A 84 -3.41 11.38 3.17
CA SER A 84 -3.11 10.33 2.20
C SER A 84 -3.25 8.91 2.74
N GLU A 85 -3.33 8.72 4.07
CA GLU A 85 -3.58 7.42 4.71
C GLU A 85 -4.90 6.77 4.26
N VAL A 86 -5.85 7.58 3.78
CA VAL A 86 -7.12 7.11 3.23
C VAL A 86 -6.91 6.13 2.09
N LEU A 87 -5.81 6.25 1.32
CA LEU A 87 -5.48 5.28 0.27
C LEU A 87 -5.37 3.86 0.82
N PHE A 88 -4.75 3.70 1.99
CA PHE A 88 -4.63 2.41 2.67
C PHE A 88 -5.97 1.91 3.19
N LYS A 89 -6.75 2.80 3.82
CA LYS A 89 -8.08 2.44 4.34
C LYS A 89 -8.97 1.89 3.22
N VAL A 90 -8.98 2.56 2.06
CA VAL A 90 -9.73 2.11 0.88
C VAL A 90 -9.16 0.82 0.31
N ALA A 91 -7.84 0.73 0.14
CA ALA A 91 -7.16 -0.46 -0.39
C ALA A 91 -7.32 -1.71 0.51
N LEU A 92 -7.53 -1.52 1.81
CA LEU A 92 -7.78 -2.58 2.78
C LEU A 92 -9.27 -2.98 2.79
N SER A 93 -10.18 -2.01 2.84
CA SER A 93 -11.64 -2.25 2.93
C SER A 93 -12.22 -2.86 1.65
N LEU A 94 -11.69 -2.50 0.48
CA LEU A 94 -12.17 -2.98 -0.82
C LEU A 94 -12.12 -4.52 -0.96
N PRO A 95 -10.95 -5.18 -0.87
CA PRO A 95 -10.87 -6.62 -0.96
C PRO A 95 -11.45 -7.31 0.28
N GLY A 96 -11.28 -6.74 1.48
CA GLY A 96 -11.85 -7.28 2.72
C GLY A 96 -13.38 -7.38 2.71
N SER A 97 -14.06 -6.42 2.08
CA SER A 97 -15.53 -6.45 1.94
C SER A 97 -16.05 -7.55 1.01
N HIS A 98 -15.16 -8.16 0.22
CA HIS A 98 -15.49 -9.17 -0.80
C HIS A 98 -14.69 -10.46 -0.60
N GLU A 99 -14.13 -10.65 0.59
CA GLU A 99 -13.27 -11.78 0.95
C GLU A 99 -13.89 -13.16 0.58
N PRO A 100 -15.19 -13.46 0.82
CA PRO A 100 -15.75 -14.75 0.43
C PRO A 100 -15.83 -14.99 -1.09
N LEU A 101 -15.91 -13.93 -1.91
CA LEU A 101 -15.87 -14.04 -3.37
C LEU A 101 -14.43 -14.13 -3.86
N PHE A 102 -13.53 -13.39 -3.23
CA PHE A 102 -12.11 -13.38 -3.53
C PHE A 102 -11.50 -14.77 -3.36
N LEU A 103 -11.76 -15.42 -2.23
CA LEU A 103 -11.20 -16.73 -1.87
C LEU A 103 -11.71 -17.90 -2.76
N GLN A 104 -12.63 -17.66 -3.70
CA GLN A 104 -13.10 -18.68 -4.65
C GLN A 104 -12.16 -18.84 -5.86
N HIS A 105 -11.22 -17.92 -6.04
CA HIS A 105 -10.30 -17.93 -7.18
C HIS A 105 -9.03 -18.68 -6.81
N GLU A 106 -8.72 -19.78 -7.49
CA GLU A 106 -7.62 -20.69 -7.09
C GLU A 106 -6.33 -20.50 -7.90
N ASN A 107 -6.25 -19.48 -8.76
CA ASN A 107 -5.06 -19.22 -9.56
C ASN A 107 -4.74 -17.73 -9.71
N LEU A 108 -3.46 -17.43 -9.91
CA LEU A 108 -2.96 -16.05 -9.99
C LEU A 108 -3.70 -15.20 -11.02
N GLU A 109 -3.96 -15.75 -12.22
CA GLU A 109 -4.61 -15.01 -13.30
C GLU A 109 -6.03 -14.59 -12.91
N THR A 110 -6.83 -15.52 -12.39
CA THR A 110 -8.22 -15.26 -11.97
C THR A 110 -8.29 -14.33 -10.77
N ILE A 111 -7.37 -14.45 -9.81
CA ILE A 111 -7.29 -13.53 -8.67
C ILE A 111 -6.97 -12.12 -9.15
N VAL A 112 -5.93 -11.96 -9.98
CA VAL A 112 -5.53 -10.65 -10.51
C VAL A 112 -6.62 -10.06 -11.41
N ASP A 113 -7.30 -10.88 -12.21
CA ASP A 113 -8.45 -10.48 -13.03
C ASP A 113 -9.61 -10.00 -12.15
N PHE A 114 -9.94 -10.74 -11.09
CA PHE A 114 -10.97 -10.34 -10.13
C PHE A 114 -10.66 -8.98 -9.51
N ILE A 115 -9.43 -8.77 -9.05
CA ILE A 115 -8.99 -7.49 -8.45
C ILE A 115 -9.09 -6.34 -9.45
N LYS A 116 -8.65 -6.56 -10.69
CA LYS A 116 -8.54 -5.50 -11.70
C LYS A 116 -9.86 -5.19 -12.40
N ASN A 117 -10.71 -6.18 -12.60
CA ASN A 117 -11.88 -6.09 -13.46
C ASN A 117 -13.20 -6.30 -12.72
N SER A 118 -13.28 -7.19 -11.74
CA SER A 118 -14.53 -7.42 -11.00
C SER A 118 -14.71 -6.44 -9.85
N LEU A 119 -13.64 -6.17 -9.09
CA LEU A 119 -13.66 -5.31 -7.90
C LEU A 119 -14.10 -3.86 -8.21
N PRO A 120 -13.63 -3.20 -9.28
CA PRO A 120 -14.07 -1.84 -9.57
C PRO A 120 -15.54 -1.73 -10.03
N ASN A 121 -16.14 -2.85 -10.45
CA ASN A 121 -17.53 -2.93 -10.91
C ASN A 121 -18.53 -3.23 -9.79
N LEU A 122 -18.08 -3.28 -8.54
CA LEU A 122 -18.94 -3.49 -7.38
C LEU A 122 -19.90 -2.29 -7.23
N GLY A 123 -21.20 -2.57 -7.28
CA GLY A 123 -22.25 -1.56 -7.38
C GLY A 123 -22.26 -0.50 -6.27
N LEU A 124 -23.05 0.56 -6.49
CA LEU A 124 -23.11 1.77 -5.64
C LEU A 124 -23.30 1.48 -4.14
N VAL A 125 -24.13 0.48 -3.78
CA VAL A 125 -24.38 0.11 -2.38
C VAL A 125 -23.12 -0.40 -1.68
N GLN A 126 -22.30 -1.17 -2.38
CA GLN A 126 -21.05 -1.71 -1.83
C GLN A 126 -19.99 -0.61 -1.69
N THR A 127 -19.98 0.34 -2.64
CA THR A 127 -19.14 1.54 -2.55
C THR A 127 -19.48 2.37 -1.31
N GLU A 128 -20.78 2.58 -1.03
CA GLU A 128 -21.21 3.35 0.14
C GLU A 128 -20.82 2.68 1.46
N LYS A 129 -20.98 1.36 1.57
CA LYS A 129 -20.52 0.60 2.73
C LYS A 129 -19.00 0.70 2.93
N THR A 130 -18.24 0.56 1.85
CA THR A 130 -16.78 0.70 1.87
C THR A 130 -16.38 2.09 2.38
N ILE A 131 -17.04 3.15 1.89
CA ILE A 131 -16.79 4.52 2.36
C ILE A 131 -17.07 4.67 3.85
N ASN A 132 -18.19 4.14 4.35
CA ASN A 132 -18.53 4.24 5.76
C ASN A 132 -17.50 3.51 6.65
N GLN A 133 -17.05 2.32 6.24
CA GLN A 133 -15.97 1.61 6.93
C GLN A 133 -14.67 2.45 6.93
N VAL A 134 -14.27 2.97 5.77
CA VAL A 134 -13.06 3.79 5.63
C VAL A 134 -13.06 5.01 6.55
N VAL A 135 -14.22 5.63 6.77
CA VAL A 135 -14.35 6.79 7.66
C VAL A 135 -14.08 6.43 9.12
N GLU A 136 -14.49 5.23 9.56
CA GLU A 136 -14.35 4.77 10.94
C GLU A 136 -12.99 4.11 11.23
N MET A 137 -12.23 3.74 10.19
CA MET A 137 -10.93 3.08 10.34
C MET A 137 -9.84 4.01 10.88
N ASP A 138 -9.21 3.59 11.98
CA ASP A 138 -7.97 4.17 12.51
C ASP A 138 -6.81 3.15 12.37
N ILE A 139 -5.89 3.46 11.46
CA ILE A 139 -4.72 2.64 11.13
C ILE A 139 -3.42 3.45 11.20
N ALA A 140 -3.46 4.69 11.72
CA ALA A 140 -2.33 5.61 11.65
C ALA A 140 -1.10 5.09 12.42
N LYS A 141 -1.33 4.47 13.58
CA LYS A 141 -0.25 3.88 14.41
C LYS A 141 0.38 2.67 13.74
N GLN A 142 -0.44 1.83 13.11
CA GLN A 142 -0.02 0.63 12.40
C GLN A 142 0.84 1.02 11.19
N LEU A 143 0.38 1.98 10.39
CA LEU A 143 1.16 2.50 9.26
C LEU A 143 2.53 3.02 9.71
N GLN A 144 2.59 3.78 10.81
CA GLN A 144 3.86 4.26 11.34
C GLN A 144 4.77 3.11 11.82
N ALA A 145 4.21 2.11 12.50
CA ALA A 145 4.98 0.94 12.94
C ALA A 145 5.56 0.17 11.75
N TYR A 146 4.77 -0.07 10.70
CA TYR A 146 5.22 -0.79 9.51
C TYR A 146 6.22 0.03 8.68
N GLU A 147 6.14 1.37 8.70
CA GLU A 147 7.16 2.23 8.06
C GLU A 147 8.52 2.06 8.75
N VAL A 148 8.53 2.03 10.08
CA VAL A 148 9.75 1.77 10.87
C VAL A 148 10.29 0.37 10.60
N GLU A 149 9.44 -0.67 10.65
CA GLU A 149 9.80 -2.06 10.35
C GLU A 149 10.45 -2.16 8.95
N CYS A 150 9.89 -1.49 7.94
CA CYS A 150 10.43 -1.50 6.58
C CYS A 150 11.82 -0.86 6.49
N HIS A 151 12.06 0.23 7.22
CA HIS A 151 13.36 0.89 7.27
C HIS A 151 14.42 0.03 7.99
N GLU A 152 14.07 -0.60 9.11
CA GLU A 152 14.95 -1.51 9.83
C GLU A 152 15.39 -2.69 8.94
N LEU A 153 14.45 -3.31 8.23
CA LEU A 153 14.74 -4.41 7.29
C LEU A 153 15.66 -3.97 6.13
N GLN A 154 15.51 -2.74 5.65
CA GLN A 154 16.40 -2.20 4.62
C GLN A 154 17.82 -1.96 5.14
N GLU A 155 17.96 -1.47 6.38
CA GLU A 155 19.27 -1.26 7.01
C GLU A 155 19.99 -2.60 7.24
N GLU A 156 19.30 -3.63 7.73
CA GLU A 156 19.88 -4.97 7.91
C GLU A 156 20.37 -5.59 6.59
N LEU A 157 19.64 -5.39 5.49
CA LEU A 157 20.04 -5.88 4.17
C LEU A 157 21.29 -5.16 3.63
N ILE A 158 21.47 -3.88 3.97
CA ILE A 158 22.66 -3.10 3.60
C ILE A 158 23.86 -3.53 4.43
N ASP A 159 23.67 -3.73 5.74
CA ASP A 159 24.74 -4.14 6.66
C ASP A 159 25.21 -5.59 6.43
N SER A 160 24.34 -6.46 5.92
CA SER A 160 24.68 -7.84 5.52
C SER A 160 25.23 -7.97 4.10
N SER A 161 25.22 -6.90 3.31
CA SER A 161 25.74 -6.86 1.95
C SER A 161 27.25 -6.62 1.92
N PRO A 162 28.01 -7.18 0.95
CA PRO A 162 29.45 -6.91 0.78
C PRO A 162 29.78 -5.41 0.55
N LEU A 163 28.79 -4.57 0.23
CA LEU A 163 28.91 -3.11 0.19
C LEU A 163 29.00 -2.49 1.60
N GLY A 164 28.31 -3.04 2.59
CA GLY A 164 28.42 -2.64 4.00
C GLY A 164 29.79 -2.98 4.59
N ASP A 165 30.34 -4.13 4.22
CA ASP A 165 31.71 -4.52 4.59
C ASP A 165 32.76 -3.57 4.01
N ASN A 166 32.61 -3.15 2.74
CA ASN A 166 33.48 -2.15 2.13
C ASN A 166 33.39 -0.79 2.85
N GLN A 167 32.21 -0.34 3.28
CA GLN A 167 32.08 0.90 4.05
C GLN A 167 32.65 0.78 5.48
N ARG A 168 32.60 -0.40 6.09
CA ARG A 168 33.24 -0.69 7.39
C ARG A 168 34.76 -0.66 7.29
N MET A 169 35.32 -1.30 6.27
CA MET A 169 36.75 -1.27 5.92
C MET A 169 37.24 0.17 5.73
N ASP A 170 36.52 0.97 4.94
CA ASP A 170 36.89 2.35 4.63
C ASP A 170 36.84 3.29 5.87
N LYS A 171 35.94 3.01 6.82
CA LYS A 171 35.87 3.71 8.12
C LYS A 171 37.02 3.32 9.05
N LEU A 172 37.43 2.05 9.05
CA LEU A 172 38.55 1.54 9.84
C LEU A 172 39.90 2.04 9.32
N GLU A 173 40.07 2.14 8.00
CA GLU A 173 41.29 2.70 7.40
C GLU A 173 41.46 4.20 7.71
N LYS A 174 40.37 4.96 7.78
CA LYS A 174 40.38 6.38 8.16
C LYS A 174 40.65 6.60 9.65
N THR A 175 40.25 5.67 10.52
CA THR A 175 40.52 5.77 11.96
C THR A 175 41.92 5.31 12.35
N ASN A 176 42.56 4.44 11.56
CA ASN A 176 43.95 4.01 11.77
C ASN A 176 45.00 4.92 11.10
N SER A 177 44.58 5.87 10.27
CA SER A 177 45.46 6.83 9.58
C SER A 177 45.43 8.24 10.17
N SER A 178 44.71 8.44 11.29
CA SER A 178 44.75 9.64 12.15
C SER A 178 45.43 9.31 13.47
#